data_AF-A0A924BH53-F1
#
_entry.id   AF-A0A924BH53-F1
#
_cell.length_a   1.000
_cell.length_b   1.000
_cell.length_c   1.000
_cell.angle_alpha   90.00
_cell.angle_beta   90.00
_cell.angle_gamma   90.00
#
_symmetry.space_group_name_H-M   'P 1'
#
loop_
_entity.id
_entity.type
_entity.pdbx_description
1 polymer ?
#
loop_
_entity_poly.entity_id
_entity_poly.type
_entity_poly.pdbx_seq_one_letter_code
_entity_poly.pdbx_strand_id
1 'polypeptide(L)'
;MALKDYGFCGHGESGDFVAAGSIRSDGKLPINTAGGLLSEAYVHGLNLLTEGVRQLRSESTTQIAGASTCLVTGGLGVSPTSGVILGRH
;
A
#
# COMPACT_ATOMS: atom_id res chain seq x y z
N MET A 1 -8.79 0.43 9.66
CA MET A 1 -7.90 1.49 10.18
C MET A 1 -7.27 2.24 9.02
N ALA A 2 -6.21 1.73 8.38
CA ALA A 2 -5.45 2.44 7.33
C ALA A 2 -6.29 3.23 6.31
N LEU A 3 -7.19 2.56 5.56
CA LEU A 3 -7.93 3.18 4.45
C LEU A 3 -8.72 4.42 4.87
N LYS A 4 -9.44 4.33 6.00
CA LYS A 4 -10.21 5.44 6.56
C LYS A 4 -9.29 6.48 7.21
N ASP A 5 -8.26 6.05 7.93
CA ASP A 5 -7.34 6.97 8.63
C ASP A 5 -6.51 7.84 7.65
N TYR A 6 -6.21 7.33 6.46
CA TYR A 6 -5.58 8.08 5.36
C TYR A 6 -6.58 8.70 4.37
N GLY A 7 -7.89 8.62 4.63
CA GLY A 7 -8.92 9.33 3.86
C GLY A 7 -9.29 8.73 2.50
N PHE A 8 -8.96 7.47 2.22
CA PHE A 8 -9.36 6.79 0.98
C PHE A 8 -10.83 6.33 0.97
N CYS A 9 -11.45 6.22 2.14
CA CYS A 9 -12.87 5.93 2.31
C CYS A 9 -13.41 6.59 3.59
N GLY A 10 -14.74 6.68 3.71
CA GLY A 10 -15.44 7.15 4.89
C GLY A 10 -15.40 6.16 6.07
N HIS A 11 -15.95 6.60 7.20
CA HIS A 11 -16.06 5.78 8.40
C HIS A 11 -17.02 4.60 8.16
N GLY A 12 -16.58 3.39 8.50
CA GLY A 12 -17.35 2.16 8.25
C GLY A 12 -17.25 1.63 6.82
N GLU A 13 -16.70 2.38 5.87
CA GLU A 13 -16.72 2.03 4.44
C GLU A 13 -15.54 1.16 3.98
N SER A 14 -14.55 0.90 4.85
CA SER A 14 -13.35 0.16 4.44
C SER A 14 -13.64 -1.27 3.96
N GLY A 15 -14.66 -1.93 4.53
CA GLY A 15 -15.07 -3.27 4.10
C GLY A 15 -15.61 -3.26 2.67
N ASP A 16 -16.56 -2.38 2.39
CA ASP A 16 -17.17 -2.24 1.06
C ASP A 16 -16.15 -1.77 0.02
N PHE A 17 -15.24 -0.86 0.40
CA PHE A 17 -14.14 -0.42 -0.46
C PHE A 17 -13.27 -1.60 -0.92
N VAL A 18 -12.92 -2.51 0.00
CA VAL A 18 -12.15 -3.72 -0.31
C VAL A 18 -12.98 -4.73 -1.10
N ALA A 19 -14.24 -4.96 -0.70
CA ALA A 19 -15.14 -5.91 -1.36
C ALA A 19 -15.44 -5.53 -2.83
N ALA A 20 -15.50 -4.23 -3.12
CA ALA A 20 -15.61 -3.69 -4.48
C ALA A 20 -14.35 -3.94 -5.34
N GLY A 21 -13.29 -4.53 -4.80
CA GLY A 21 -12.05 -4.82 -5.52
C GLY A 21 -11.11 -3.62 -5.61
N SER A 22 -11.37 -2.53 -4.89
CA SER A 22 -10.60 -1.29 -5.01
C SER A 22 -9.11 -1.44 -4.72
N ILE A 23 -8.73 -2.45 -3.92
CA ILE A 23 -7.34 -2.69 -3.49
C ILE A 23 -6.59 -3.74 -4.31
N ARG A 24 -7.24 -4.33 -5.32
CA ARG A 24 -6.64 -5.32 -6.22
C ARG A 24 -5.58 -4.64 -7.10
N SER A 25 -4.76 -5.44 -7.78
CA SER A 25 -3.73 -4.94 -8.70
C SER A 25 -4.31 -4.13 -9.87
N ASP A 26 -5.54 -4.42 -10.28
CA ASP A 26 -6.32 -3.70 -11.29
C ASP A 26 -7.31 -2.69 -10.68
N GLY A 27 -7.30 -2.54 -9.36
CA GLY A 27 -8.16 -1.63 -8.61
C GLY A 27 -7.68 -0.18 -8.65
N LYS A 28 -8.52 0.72 -8.12
CA LYS A 28 -8.20 2.16 -8.06
C LYS A 28 -7.09 2.53 -7.06
N LEU A 29 -6.81 1.66 -6.10
CA LEU A 29 -5.76 1.87 -5.09
C LEU A 29 -5.08 0.53 -4.78
N PRO A 30 -4.21 0.01 -5.66
CA PRO A 30 -3.50 -1.24 -5.41
C PRO A 30 -2.72 -1.20 -4.10
N ILE A 31 -2.90 -2.19 -3.22
CA ILE A 31 -2.25 -2.27 -1.90
C ILE A 31 -1.55 -3.61 -1.75
N ASN A 32 -0.36 -3.59 -1.12
CA ASN A 32 0.43 -4.79 -0.81
C ASN A 32 0.66 -5.67 -2.05
N THR A 33 1.10 -5.08 -3.15
CA THR A 33 1.27 -5.72 -4.48
C THR A 33 2.17 -6.96 -4.43
N ALA A 34 3.24 -6.93 -3.63
CA ALA A 34 4.12 -8.09 -3.40
C ALA A 34 3.57 -9.11 -2.38
N GLY A 35 2.40 -8.87 -1.77
CA GLY A 35 1.81 -9.67 -0.70
C GLY A 35 1.88 -9.03 0.69
N GLY A 36 2.68 -7.98 0.84
CA GLY A 36 2.82 -7.21 2.07
C GLY A 36 3.30 -8.05 3.27
N LEU A 37 3.00 -7.58 4.48
CA LEU A 37 3.45 -8.25 5.70
C LEU A 37 2.86 -9.65 5.92
N LEU A 38 1.74 -9.97 5.27
CA LEU A 38 1.03 -11.24 5.43
C LEU A 38 1.59 -12.36 4.55
N SER A 39 1.90 -12.05 3.29
CA SER A 39 2.24 -13.09 2.29
C SER A 39 3.65 -12.96 1.72
N GLU A 40 4.26 -11.77 1.77
CA GLU A 40 5.64 -11.59 1.31
C GLU A 40 6.62 -11.95 2.45
N ALA A 41 6.67 -11.11 3.47
CA ALA A 41 7.46 -11.29 4.68
C ALA A 41 7.11 -10.23 5.72
N TYR A 42 7.22 -10.59 7.01
CA TYR A 42 7.13 -9.65 8.11
C TYR A 42 8.51 -9.11 8.48
N VAL A 43 9.01 -8.13 7.72
CA VAL A 43 10.32 -7.48 7.97
C VAL A 43 10.11 -6.06 8.52
N HIS A 44 9.18 -5.91 9.47
CA HIS A 44 8.84 -4.63 10.09
C HIS A 44 8.61 -3.47 9.09
N GLY A 45 8.04 -3.77 7.92
CA GLY A 45 7.72 -2.77 6.89
C GLY A 45 8.85 -2.42 5.92
N LEU A 46 10.07 -2.92 6.11
CA LEU A 46 11.19 -2.65 5.19
C LEU A 46 10.96 -3.24 3.79
N ASN A 47 10.27 -4.37 3.70
CA ASN A 47 9.86 -4.96 2.42
C ASN A 47 8.86 -4.06 1.68
N LEU A 48 7.96 -3.36 2.40
CA LEU A 48 7.01 -2.43 1.79
C LEU A 48 7.69 -1.23 1.15
N LEU A 49 8.75 -0.70 1.76
CA LEU A 49 9.57 0.37 1.18
C LEU A 49 10.27 -0.10 -0.10
N THR A 50 10.86 -1.30 -0.05
CA THR A 50 11.52 -1.91 -1.20
C THR A 50 10.54 -2.08 -2.36
N GLU A 51 9.35 -2.62 -2.10
CA GLU A 51 8.33 -2.79 -3.13
C GLU A 51 7.82 -1.46 -3.68
N GLY A 52 7.59 -0.45 -2.82
CA GLY A 52 7.22 0.90 -3.27
C GLY A 52 8.26 1.49 -4.23
N VAL A 53 9.55 1.34 -3.94
CA VAL A 53 10.64 1.77 -4.84
C VAL A 53 10.64 0.98 -6.15
N ARG A 54 10.48 -0.34 -6.10
CA ARG A 54 10.44 -1.20 -7.30
C ARG A 54 9.26 -0.83 -8.20
N GLN A 55 8.09 -0.59 -7.64
CA GLN A 55 6.92 -0.14 -8.39
C GLN A 55 7.18 1.18 -9.14
N LEU A 56 7.77 2.17 -8.46
CA LEU A 56 8.10 3.46 -9.08
C LEU A 56 9.22 3.36 -10.14
N ARG A 57 10.14 2.40 -9.99
CA ARG A 57 11.20 2.13 -10.97
C ARG A 57 10.78 1.23 -12.13
N SER A 58 9.55 0.69 -12.09
CA SER A 58 9.09 -0.32 -13.07
C SER A 58 9.88 -1.64 -13.01
N GLU A 59 10.27 -2.06 -11.80
CA GLU A 59 11.11 -3.23 -11.52
C GLU A 59 10.43 -4.25 -10.57
N SER A 60 9.12 -4.10 -10.31
CA SER A 60 8.37 -5.05 -9.49
C SER A 60 8.01 -6.29 -10.29
N THR A 61 8.00 -7.45 -9.64
CA THR A 61 7.47 -8.71 -10.20
C THR A 61 5.95 -8.70 -10.34
N THR A 62 5.28 -7.75 -9.67
CA THR A 62 3.82 -7.56 -9.67
C THR A 62 3.48 -6.12 -10.08
N GLN A 63 4.08 -5.69 -11.19
CA GLN A 63 4.09 -4.29 -11.61
C GLN A 63 2.68 -3.68 -11.80
N ILE A 64 2.47 -2.50 -11.21
CA ILE A 64 1.30 -1.65 -11.42
C ILE A 64 1.60 -0.69 -12.57
N ALA A 65 0.72 -0.67 -13.57
CA ALA A 65 0.85 0.21 -14.72
C ALA A 65 0.70 1.68 -14.29
N GLY A 66 1.66 2.52 -14.71
CA GLY A 66 1.58 3.97 -14.49
C GLY A 66 1.81 4.42 -13.04
N ALA A 67 2.34 3.58 -12.15
CA ALA A 67 2.65 3.97 -10.79
C ALA A 67 3.64 5.15 -10.74
N SER A 68 3.19 6.30 -10.21
CA SER A 68 4.01 7.51 -10.06
C SER A 68 4.16 8.00 -8.62
N THR A 69 3.31 7.49 -7.71
CA THR A 69 3.31 7.83 -6.30
C THR A 69 2.93 6.60 -5.47
N CYS A 70 3.57 6.41 -4.33
CA CYS A 70 3.31 5.29 -3.43
C CYS A 70 3.31 5.76 -1.97
N LEU A 71 2.27 5.40 -1.21
CA LEU A 71 2.22 5.60 0.24
C LEU A 71 2.64 4.30 0.94
N VAL A 72 3.66 4.38 1.79
CA VAL A 72 4.08 3.28 2.66
C VAL A 72 3.81 3.64 4.11
N THR A 73 3.15 2.76 4.85
CA THR A 73 2.67 3.01 6.22
C THR A 73 3.25 1.98 7.19
N GLY A 74 3.77 2.43 8.33
CA GLY A 74 4.38 1.57 9.35
C GLY A 74 3.59 1.56 10.67
N GLY A 75 3.43 0.37 11.25
CA GLY A 75 2.98 0.22 12.65
C GLY A 75 1.61 0.84 12.94
N LEU A 76 0.58 0.53 12.15
CA LEU A 76 -0.77 1.05 12.42
C LEU A 76 -1.33 0.50 13.73
N GLY A 77 -1.82 1.39 14.59
CA GLY A 77 -2.39 1.02 15.90
C GLY A 77 -1.39 0.91 17.04
N VAL A 78 -0.11 1.21 16.81
CA VAL A 78 0.93 1.29 17.84
C VAL A 78 1.69 2.62 17.73
N SER A 79 2.11 3.17 18.87
CA SER A 79 2.94 4.38 18.90
C SER A 79 4.40 3.99 19.17
N PRO A 80 5.37 4.50 18.37
CA PRO A 80 5.20 5.41 17.25
C PRO A 80 4.69 4.73 15.97
N THR A 81 3.89 5.45 15.18
CA THR A 81 3.51 5.07 13.80
C THR A 81 4.28 5.93 12.80
N SER A 82 4.40 5.48 11.56
CA SER A 82 5.13 6.19 10.51
C SER A 82 4.41 6.10 9.16
N GLY A 83 4.70 7.06 8.27
CA GLY A 83 4.25 7.04 6.89
C GLY A 83 5.22 7.81 6.01
N VAL A 84 5.41 7.36 4.77
CA VAL A 84 6.21 8.05 3.75
C VAL A 84 5.50 8.00 2.41
N ILE A 85 5.56 9.10 1.66
CA ILE A 85 5.12 9.17 0.27
C ILE A 85 6.37 9.16 -0.61
N LEU A 86 6.46 8.19 -1.50
CA LEU A 86 7.49 8.07 -2.52
C LEU A 86 6.94 8.56 -3.86
N GLY A 87 7.75 9.26 -4.65
CA GLY A 87 7.38 9.77 -5.97
C GLY A 87 8.40 9.40 -7.04
N ARG A 88 7.95 9.22 -8.28
CA ARG A 88 8.82 9.07 -9.45
C ARG A 88 9.17 10.45 -9.99
N HIS A 89 10.47 10.70 -10.17
CA HIS A 89 10.99 11.89 -10.85
C HIS A 89 11.01 11.71 -12.37
#